data_AF-A0A967N145-F1
#
_entry.id   AF-A0A967N145-F1
#
_cell.length_a   1.000
_cell.length_b   1.000
_cell.length_c   1.000
_cell.angle_alpha   90.00
_cell.angle_beta   90.00
_cell.angle_gamma   90.00
#
_symmetry.space_group_name_H-M   'P 1'
#
loop_
_entity.id
_entity.type
_entity.pdbx_description
1 polymer ?
#
loop_
_entity_poly.entity_id
_entity_poly.type
_entity_poly.pdbx_seq_one_letter_code
_entity_poly.pdbx_strand_id
1 'polypeptide(L)'
;MSPDAGAIDLVMDPADPAVLYAAMWEFRRYPWGLRAAGPGTGLFRSADGGESWEEITRAPGLPDGENRGRIGVTVSPADPDRLWVIIE
;
A
#
# COMPACT_ATOMS: atom_id res chain seq x y z
N MET A 1 -9.18 5.51 9.91
CA MET A 1 -8.92 5.58 8.46
C MET A 1 -9.90 6.56 7.82
N SER A 2 -9.50 7.28 6.76
CA SER A 2 -10.37 8.24 6.05
C SER A 2 -11.57 7.53 5.42
N PRO A 3 -12.78 8.11 5.39
CA PRO A 3 -13.93 7.52 4.70
C PRO A 3 -13.75 7.49 3.16
N ASP A 4 -12.77 8.22 2.65
CA ASP A 4 -12.42 8.27 1.23
C ASP A 4 -11.31 7.27 0.87
N ALA A 5 -10.84 6.44 1.83
CA ALA A 5 -9.77 5.47 1.63
C ALA A 5 -10.31 4.04 1.47
N GLY A 6 -9.73 3.29 0.53
CA GLY A 6 -10.05 1.88 0.30
C GLY A 6 -8.81 1.07 -0.11
N ALA A 7 -8.87 -0.24 0.10
CA ALA A 7 -7.83 -1.16 -0.35
C ALA A 7 -7.90 -1.30 -1.88
N ILE A 8 -6.76 -1.16 -2.56
CA ILE A 8 -6.68 -1.15 -4.02
C ILE A 8 -5.72 -2.18 -4.60
N ASP A 9 -4.86 -2.76 -3.76
CA ASP A 9 -3.92 -3.80 -4.13
C ASP A 9 -3.68 -4.70 -2.91
N LEU A 10 -3.56 -6.00 -3.13
CA LEU A 10 -3.26 -7.00 -2.12
C LEU A 10 -2.40 -8.08 -2.75
N VAL A 11 -1.18 -8.22 -2.27
CA VAL A 11 -0.24 -9.24 -2.72
C VAL A 11 0.19 -10.12 -1.56
N MET A 12 0.33 -11.40 -1.85
CA MET A 12 0.79 -12.41 -0.92
C MET A 12 2.23 -12.76 -1.28
N ASP A 13 3.07 -12.97 -0.27
CA ASP A 13 4.38 -13.57 -0.47
C ASP A 13 4.19 -15.04 -0.92
N PRO A 14 4.70 -15.44 -2.09
CA PRO A 14 4.56 -16.81 -2.57
C PRO A 14 5.34 -17.84 -1.73
N ALA A 15 6.32 -17.42 -0.92
CA ALA A 15 7.08 -18.29 -0.04
C ALA A 15 6.44 -18.45 1.35
N ASP A 16 5.66 -17.45 1.80
CA ASP A 16 4.95 -17.48 3.08
C ASP A 16 3.56 -16.80 2.97
N PRO A 17 2.47 -17.58 2.83
CA PRO A 17 1.12 -17.04 2.73
C PRO A 17 0.63 -16.22 3.93
N ALA A 18 1.31 -16.27 5.09
CA ALA A 18 1.00 -15.40 6.23
C ALA A 18 1.48 -13.96 6.00
N VAL A 19 2.48 -13.76 5.13
CA VAL A 19 2.99 -12.45 4.78
C VAL A 19 2.17 -11.86 3.63
N LEU A 20 1.47 -10.77 3.93
CA LEU A 20 0.64 -10.04 2.97
C LEU A 20 1.07 -8.58 2.92
N TYR A 21 0.93 -7.96 1.76
CA TYR A 21 1.10 -6.53 1.58
C TYR A 21 -0.15 -5.93 0.95
N ALA A 22 -0.65 -4.83 1.51
CA ALA A 22 -1.84 -4.16 1.03
C ALA A 22 -1.57 -2.68 0.78
N ALA A 23 -2.06 -2.17 -0.35
CA ALA A 23 -2.05 -0.76 -0.66
C ALA A 23 -3.43 -0.15 -0.40
N MET A 24 -3.46 0.92 0.38
CA MET A 24 -4.62 1.76 0.60
C MET A 24 -4.49 3.03 -0.22
N TRP A 25 -5.59 3.49 -0.83
CA TRP A 25 -5.60 4.75 -1.57
C TRP A 25 -6.78 5.62 -1.15
N GLU A 26 -6.48 6.85 -0.77
CA GLU A 26 -7.47 7.88 -0.51
C GLU A 26 -7.77 8.64 -1.80
N PHE A 27 -8.92 8.35 -2.39
CA PHE A 27 -9.34 8.91 -3.65
C PHE A 27 -10.79 9.37 -3.61
N ARG A 28 -11.01 10.61 -4.07
CA ARG A 28 -12.36 11.14 -4.24
C ARG A 28 -12.46 11.94 -5.52
N ARG A 29 -13.48 11.63 -6.33
CA ARG A 29 -13.82 12.39 -7.53
C ARG A 29 -15.04 13.27 -7.28
N TYR A 30 -14.92 14.54 -7.66
CA TYR A 30 -15.96 15.55 -7.62
C TYR A 30 -16.31 15.98 -9.05
N PRO A 31 -17.47 16.61 -9.29
CA PRO A 31 -17.80 17.16 -10.61
C PRO A 31 -16.77 18.17 -11.15
N TRP A 32 -16.04 18.87 -10.27
CA TRP A 32 -15.08 19.92 -10.60
C TRP A 32 -13.61 19.51 -10.42
N GLY A 33 -13.31 18.24 -10.12
CA GLY A 33 -11.93 17.82 -9.91
C GLY A 33 -11.78 16.50 -9.19
N LEU A 34 -10.56 16.19 -8.76
CA LEU A 34 -10.27 15.00 -7.99
C LEU A 34 -9.30 15.32 -6.86
N ARG A 35 -9.37 14.51 -5.81
CA ARG A 35 -8.37 14.39 -4.76
C ARG A 35 -7.83 12.96 -4.81
N ALA A 36 -6.56 12.80 -5.16
CA ALA A 36 -5.90 11.50 -5.35
C ALA A 36 -4.80 11.22 -4.32
N ALA A 37 -4.74 12.00 -3.25
CA ALA A 37 -3.82 11.81 -2.15
C ALA A 37 -4.48 12.24 -0.84
N GLY A 38 -4.00 11.68 0.26
CA GLY A 38 -4.46 11.98 1.61
C GLY A 38 -3.87 11.04 2.64
N PRO A 39 -4.05 11.34 3.94
CA PRO A 39 -3.47 10.58 5.04
C PRO A 39 -3.94 9.12 5.13
N GLY A 40 -5.01 8.74 4.43
CA GLY A 40 -5.48 7.37 4.28
C GLY A 40 -4.80 6.58 3.16
N THR A 41 -3.88 7.19 2.40
CA THR A 41 -3.06 6.49 1.41
C THR A 41 -1.81 5.94 2.07
N GLY A 42 -1.52 4.65 1.87
CA GLY A 42 -0.39 4.00 2.51
C GLY A 42 -0.18 2.56 2.09
N LEU A 43 0.97 2.02 2.50
CA LEU A 43 1.36 0.62 2.28
C LEU A 43 1.42 -0.08 3.63
N PHE A 44 0.83 -1.27 3.71
CA PHE A 44 0.70 -2.05 4.92
C PHE A 44 1.25 -3.46 4.73
N ARG A 45 1.80 -4.03 5.79
CA ARG A 45 2.30 -5.41 5.84
C ARG A 45 1.59 -6.16 6.96
N SER A 46 1.15 -7.37 6.67
CA SER A 46 0.74 -8.38 7.64
C SER A 46 1.79 -9.48 7.69
N ALA A 47 1.95 -10.11 8.86
CA ALA A 47 2.75 -11.32 9.04
C ALA A 47 1.95 -12.48 9.67
N ASP A 48 0.63 -12.35 9.74
CA ASP A 48 -0.30 -13.29 10.40
C ASP A 48 -1.53 -13.59 9.53
N GLY A 49 -1.41 -13.51 8.21
CA GLY A 49 -2.50 -13.81 7.28
C GLY A 49 -3.59 -12.74 7.21
N GLY A 50 -3.32 -11.54 7.74
CA GLY A 50 -4.18 -10.37 7.66
C GLY A 50 -5.00 -10.10 8.92
N GLU A 51 -4.68 -10.78 10.03
CA GLU A 51 -5.29 -10.52 11.34
C GLU A 51 -4.81 -9.17 11.90
N SER A 52 -3.54 -8.82 11.68
CA SER A 52 -2.96 -7.53 12.05
C SER A 52 -2.09 -6.94 10.94
N TRP A 53 -1.96 -5.61 10.96
CA TRP A 53 -1.29 -4.85 9.90
C TRP A 53 -0.37 -3.78 10.48
N GLU A 54 0.86 -3.76 10.01
CA GLU A 54 1.87 -2.73 10.26
C GLU A 54 1.90 -1.76 9.07
N GLU A 55 1.89 -0.46 9.33
CA GLU A 55 2.07 0.56 8.29
C GLU A 55 3.56 0.68 7.93
N ILE A 56 3.90 0.41 6.67
CA ILE A 56 5.28 0.46 6.15
C ILE A 56 5.50 1.58 5.13
N THR A 57 4.57 2.53 5.02
CA THR A 57 4.60 3.67 4.07
C THR A 57 5.88 4.50 4.14
N ARG A 58 6.57 4.50 5.29
CA ARG A 58 7.80 5.26 5.56
C ARG A 58 9.03 4.35 5.72
N ALA A 59 8.95 3.12 5.25
CA ALA A 59 10.07 2.20 5.28
C ALA A 59 11.25 2.75 4.43
N PRO A 60 12.50 2.47 4.82
CA PRO A 60 13.66 2.86 4.02
C PRO A 60 13.55 2.38 2.57
N GLY A 61 13.87 3.26 1.62
CA GLY A 61 13.78 2.99 0.19
C GLY A 61 12.49 3.48 -0.49
N LEU A 62 11.46 3.86 0.27
CA LEU A 62 10.30 4.57 -0.27
C LEU A 62 10.53 6.09 -0.30
N PRO A 63 9.91 6.83 -1.24
CA PRO A 63 9.96 8.29 -1.26
C PRO A 63 9.42 8.91 0.02
N ASP A 64 10.05 9.99 0.48
CA ASP A 64 9.57 10.81 1.59
C ASP A 64 8.37 11.69 1.20
N GLY A 65 7.64 12.20 2.20
CA GLY A 65 6.53 13.14 2.02
C GLY A 65 5.17 12.59 2.48
N GLU A 66 4.15 13.45 2.44
CA GLU A 66 2.78 13.12 2.88
C GLU A 66 1.79 12.91 1.73
N ASN A 67 2.12 13.42 0.54
CA ASN A 67 1.27 13.31 -0.65
C ASN A 67 1.74 12.16 -1.53
N ARG A 68 1.29 10.95 -1.22
CA ARG A 68 1.43 9.78 -2.12
C ARG A 68 0.13 9.60 -2.88
N GLY A 69 0.24 9.36 -4.18
CA GLY A 69 -0.88 8.97 -5.03
C GLY A 69 -1.15 7.47 -4.95
N ARG A 70 -1.69 6.91 -6.02
CA ARG A 70 -1.99 5.48 -6.10
C ARG A 70 -0.72 4.65 -5.94
N ILE A 71 -0.80 3.59 -5.13
CA ILE A 71 0.30 2.66 -4.88
C ILE A 71 -0.04 1.30 -5.51
N GLY A 72 0.91 0.74 -6.26
CA GLY A 72 0.91 -0.68 -6.65
C GLY A 72 2.12 -1.38 -6.04
N VAL A 73 1.95 -2.63 -5.63
CA VAL A 73 2.99 -3.40 -4.94
C VAL A 73 3.08 -4.83 -5.49
N THR A 74 4.28 -5.39 -5.54
CA THR A 74 4.49 -6.82 -5.81
C THR A 74 5.72 -7.34 -5.09
N VAL A 75 5.71 -8.63 -4.72
CA VAL A 75 6.83 -9.34 -4.11
C VAL A 75 7.61 -10.05 -5.21
N SER A 76 8.95 -10.02 -5.15
CA SER A 76 9.75 -10.80 -6.08
C SER A 76 9.58 -12.30 -5.80
N PRO A 77 9.11 -13.11 -6.76
CA PRO A 77 8.97 -14.55 -6.54
C PRO A 77 10.32 -15.28 -6.45
N ALA A 78 11.43 -14.62 -6.82
CA ALA A 78 12.78 -15.17 -6.72
C ALA A 78 13.49 -14.81 -5.41
N ASP A 79 13.01 -13.78 -4.70
CA ASP A 79 13.64 -13.20 -3.52
C ASP A 79 12.56 -12.51 -2.66
N PRO A 80 11.94 -13.23 -1.71
CA PRO A 80 10.82 -12.71 -0.90
C PRO A 80 11.16 -11.47 -0.06
N ASP A 81 12.45 -11.23 0.22
CA ASP A 81 12.94 -10.04 0.92
C ASP A 81 12.94 -8.78 0.03
N ARG A 82 12.56 -8.92 -1.25
CA ARG A 82 12.51 -7.83 -2.22
C ARG A 82 11.09 -7.53 -2.69
N LEU A 83 10.68 -6.28 -2.48
CA LEU A 83 9.45 -5.72 -2.99
C LEU A 83 9.72 -4.71 -4.12
N TRP A 84 8.77 -4.61 -5.05
CA TRP A 84 8.68 -3.53 -6.01
C TRP A 84 7.42 -2.72 -5.74
N VAL A 85 7.57 -1.40 -5.74
CA VAL A 85 6.48 -0.46 -5.49
C VAL A 85 6.49 0.59 -6.59
N ILE A 86 5.31 0.89 -7.14
CA ILE A 86 5.09 2.04 -8.03
C ILE A 86 4.17 3.02 -7.31
N ILE A 87 4.52 4.31 -7.34
CA ILE A 87 3.83 5.38 -6.62
C ILE A 87 3.61 6.54 -7.60
N GLU A 88 2.37 7.04 -7.65
CA GLU A 88 2.00 8.28 -8.36
C GLU A 88 2.30 9.54 -7.52
#